data_AF-E2AHF9-F1
#
_entry.id   AF-E2AHF9-F1
#
_cell.length_a   1.000
_cell.length_b   1.000
_cell.length_c   1.000
_cell.angle_alpha   90.00
_cell.angle_beta   90.00
_cell.angle_gamma   90.00
#
_symmetry.space_group_name_H-M   'P 1'
#
loop_
_entity.id
_entity.type
_entity.pdbx_description
1 polymer ?
#
loop_
_entity_poly.entity_id
_entity_poly.type
_entity_poly.pdbx_seq_one_letter_code
_entity_poly.pdbx_strand_id
1 'polypeptide(L)'
;FYRNLDLDLDIKYNFDQINCHLRQYRFIYKLNKFLNMPKEKRLFERYFIIIVAHFQPCVSYSVIETFLDDLAHEVLSLIKNKYPKHSIFSTSLEQISFWRDNNIERNFWNLMEAKQIIEILDDFI
;
A
#
# COMPACT_ATOMS: atom_id res chain seq x y z
N PHE A 1 11.02 10.31 48.66
CA PHE A 1 9.85 10.21 47.77
C PHE A 1 10.02 11.03 46.50
N TYR A 2 10.20 12.37 46.54
CA TYR A 2 10.38 13.20 45.32
C TYR A 2 11.55 12.77 44.40
N ARG A 3 12.72 12.43 44.96
CA ARG A 3 13.90 12.01 44.18
C ARG A 3 13.72 10.74 43.33
N ASN A 4 12.83 9.84 43.74
CA ASN A 4 12.55 8.60 42.99
C ASN A 4 11.58 8.83 41.82
N LEU A 5 10.70 9.84 41.91
CA LEU A 5 9.79 10.20 40.82
C LEU A 5 10.55 10.88 39.66
N ASP A 6 11.50 11.76 39.99
CA ASP A 6 12.35 12.43 38.98
C ASP A 6 13.24 11.44 38.22
N LEU A 7 13.84 10.46 38.92
CA LEU A 7 14.60 9.38 38.30
C LEU A 7 13.74 8.52 37.35
N ASP A 8 12.49 8.24 37.71
CA ASP A 8 11.57 7.46 36.88
C ASP A 8 11.13 8.24 35.62
N LEU A 9 10.94 9.56 35.75
CA LEU A 9 10.67 10.46 34.63
C LEU A 9 11.86 10.58 33.69
N ASP A 10 13.09 10.71 34.22
CA ASP A 10 14.31 10.77 33.43
C ASP A 10 14.55 9.45 32.66
N ILE A 11 14.35 8.30 33.32
CA ILE A 11 14.45 6.99 32.69
C ILE A 11 13.41 6.87 31.56
N LYS A 12 12.15 7.20 31.83
CA LYS A 12 11.08 7.18 30.83
C LYS A 12 11.40 8.09 29.64
N TYR A 13 11.84 9.32 29.90
CA TYR A 13 12.24 10.26 28.85
C TYR A 13 13.37 9.69 27.99
N ASN A 14 14.41 9.14 28.60
CA ASN A 14 15.52 8.53 27.87
C ASN A 14 15.06 7.32 27.02
N PHE A 15 14.18 6.47 27.56
CA PHE A 15 13.58 5.38 26.79
C PHE A 15 12.75 5.88 25.61
N ASP A 16 11.95 6.92 25.80
CA ASP A 16 11.15 7.53 24.73
C ASP A 16 12.05 8.09 23.63
N GLN A 17 13.15 8.78 23.98
CA GLN A 17 14.15 9.27 23.01
C GLN A 17 14.80 8.12 22.24
N ILE A 18 15.27 7.08 22.93
CA ILE A 18 15.85 5.90 22.29
C ILE A 18 14.84 5.24 21.34
N ASN A 19 13.59 5.08 21.79
CA ASN A 19 12.51 4.52 20.96
C ASN A 19 12.24 5.37 19.72
N CYS A 20 12.22 6.70 19.84
CA CYS A 20 12.08 7.62 18.72
C CYS A 20 13.22 7.42 17.70
N HIS A 21 14.47 7.37 18.14
CA HIS A 21 15.62 7.14 17.26
C HIS A 21 15.58 5.77 16.58
N LEU A 22 15.24 4.71 17.31
CA LEU A 22 15.10 3.37 16.74
C LEU A 22 13.99 3.31 15.69
N ARG A 23 12.85 3.98 15.92
CA ARG A 23 11.75 4.07 14.95
C ARG A 23 12.18 4.82 13.69
N GLN A 24 12.89 5.94 13.83
CA GLN A 24 13.44 6.70 12.69
C GLN A 24 14.42 5.86 11.88
N TYR A 25 15.37 5.19 12.53
CA TYR A 25 16.34 4.33 11.85
C TYR A 25 15.65 3.19 11.10
N ARG A 26 14.69 2.51 11.73
CA ARG A 26 13.92 1.43 11.10
C ARG A 26 13.12 1.92 9.89
N PHE A 27 12.54 3.12 9.97
CA PHE A 27 11.83 3.74 8.86
C PHE A 27 12.77 4.04 7.68
N ILE A 28 13.89 4.73 7.94
CA ILE A 28 14.89 5.04 6.92
C ILE A 28 15.41 3.76 6.25
N TYR A 29 15.71 2.74 7.04
CA TYR A 29 16.14 1.44 6.52
C TYR A 29 15.10 0.81 5.58
N LYS A 30 13.83 0.74 6.01
CA LYS A 30 12.74 0.17 5.20
C LYS A 30 12.54 0.97 3.91
N LEU A 31 12.54 2.30 4.00
CA LEU A 31 12.38 3.19 2.87
C LEU A 31 13.52 3.02 1.87
N ASN A 32 14.78 3.03 2.33
CA ASN A 32 15.94 2.80 1.47
C ASN A 32 15.91 1.42 0.81
N LYS A 33 15.56 0.37 1.57
CA LYS A 33 15.39 -0.98 1.02
C LYS A 33 14.35 -1.01 -0.10
N PHE A 34 13.22 -0.31 0.08
CA PHE A 34 12.18 -0.19 -0.95
C PHE A 34 12.65 0.61 -2.17
N LEU A 35 13.28 1.77 -1.96
CA LEU A 35 13.80 2.61 -3.03
C LEU A 35 14.94 1.95 -3.82
N ASN A 36 15.62 0.95 -3.25
CA ASN A 36 16.64 0.16 -3.94
C ASN A 36 16.08 -1.02 -4.75
N MET A 37 14.77 -1.31 -4.68
CA MET A 37 14.15 -2.35 -5.51
C MET A 37 14.09 -1.92 -6.99
N PRO A 38 13.93 -2.86 -7.95
CA PRO A 38 13.57 -2.54 -9.32
C PRO A 38 12.34 -1.64 -9.38
N LYS A 39 12.24 -0.74 -10.36
CA LYS A 39 11.14 0.25 -10.46
C LYS A 39 9.77 -0.43 -10.51
N GLU A 40 9.71 -1.56 -11.20
CA GLU A 40 8.54 -2.41 -11.35
C GLU A 40 8.09 -2.94 -9.99
N LYS A 41 8.99 -3.15 -9.02
CA LYS A 41 8.62 -3.62 -7.67
C LYS A 41 8.27 -2.50 -6.69
N ARG A 42 8.41 -1.23 -7.10
CA ARG A 42 8.12 -0.06 -6.27
C ARG A 42 6.63 0.31 -6.36
N LEU A 43 5.79 -0.56 -5.83
CA LEU A 43 4.35 -0.34 -5.73
C LEU A 43 4.03 0.82 -4.78
N PHE A 44 3.07 1.65 -5.18
CA PHE A 44 2.66 2.81 -4.38
C PHE A 44 2.06 2.39 -3.04
N GLU A 45 1.32 1.27 -2.98
CA GLU A 45 0.70 0.83 -1.72
C GLU A 45 1.78 0.43 -0.70
N ARG A 46 2.86 -0.24 -1.15
CA ARG A 46 4.02 -0.57 -0.30
C ARG A 46 4.72 0.68 0.23
N TYR A 47 4.88 1.69 -0.62
CA TYR A 47 5.44 2.98 -0.20
C TYR A 47 4.58 3.65 0.87
N PHE A 48 3.28 3.73 0.64
CA PHE A 48 2.32 4.33 1.56
C PHE A 48 2.32 3.58 2.91
N ILE A 49 2.41 2.25 2.89
CA ILE A 49 2.47 1.43 4.10
C ILE A 49 3.74 1.69 4.92
N ILE A 50 4.89 1.88 4.27
CA ILE A 50 6.13 2.24 4.97
C ILE A 50 5.97 3.58 5.69
N ILE A 51 5.30 4.56 5.06
CA ILE A 51 5.00 5.87 5.66
C ILE A 51 4.01 5.72 6.82
N VAL A 52 2.85 5.10 6.58
CA VAL A 52 1.82 4.94 7.61
C VAL A 52 2.35 4.16 8.80
N ALA A 53 3.12 3.09 8.58
CA ALA A 53 3.70 2.29 9.67
C ALA A 53 4.71 3.06 10.53
N HIS A 54 5.25 4.19 10.05
CA HIS A 54 6.09 5.07 10.85
C HIS A 54 5.27 5.83 11.90
N PHE A 55 4.10 6.35 11.52
CA PHE A 55 3.21 7.09 12.39
C PHE A 55 2.29 6.17 13.21
N GLN A 56 1.84 5.07 12.60
CA GLN A 56 0.89 4.12 13.15
C GLN A 56 1.41 2.68 12.98
N PRO A 57 2.13 2.13 13.96
CA PRO A 57 2.84 0.85 13.84
C PRO A 57 1.93 -0.39 13.75
N CYS A 58 0.61 -0.23 13.81
CA CYS A 58 -0.36 -1.32 13.89
C CYS A 58 -0.85 -1.83 12.52
N VAL A 59 -0.44 -1.21 11.41
CA VAL A 59 -0.92 -1.57 10.07
C VAL A 59 0.03 -2.58 9.44
N SER A 60 -0.44 -3.81 9.20
CA SER A 60 0.32 -4.82 8.44
C SER A 60 0.05 -4.70 6.94
N TYR A 61 1.05 -5.03 6.14
CA TYR A 61 0.91 -5.06 4.68
C TYR A 61 -0.17 -6.05 4.24
N SER A 62 -0.25 -7.21 4.89
CA SER A 62 -1.21 -8.26 4.56
C SER A 62 -2.67 -7.81 4.65
N VAL A 63 -3.02 -6.95 5.62
CA VAL A 63 -4.39 -6.44 5.77
C VAL A 63 -4.75 -5.54 4.59
N ILE A 64 -3.82 -4.70 4.14
CA ILE A 64 -4.06 -3.82 2.99
C ILE A 64 -4.08 -4.62 1.69
N GLU A 65 -3.21 -5.61 1.55
CA GLU A 65 -3.20 -6.52 0.41
C GLU A 65 -4.55 -7.22 0.25
N THR A 66 -5.10 -7.81 1.33
CA THR A 66 -6.44 -8.41 1.29
C THR A 66 -7.53 -7.39 0.95
N PHE A 67 -7.49 -6.21 1.55
CA PHE A 67 -8.45 -5.15 1.24
C PHE A 67 -8.43 -4.73 -0.23
N LEU A 68 -7.25 -4.60 -0.83
CA LEU A 68 -7.09 -4.26 -2.24
C LEU A 68 -7.54 -5.39 -3.16
N ASP A 69 -7.25 -6.64 -2.79
CA ASP A 69 -7.72 -7.81 -3.52
C ASP A 69 -9.26 -7.87 -3.51
N ASP A 70 -9.90 -7.66 -2.35
CA ASP A 70 -11.36 -7.63 -2.21
C ASP A 70 -11.97 -6.52 -3.07
N LEU A 71 -11.41 -5.30 -3.02
CA LEU A 71 -11.84 -4.16 -3.84
C LEU A 71 -11.70 -4.46 -5.33
N ALA A 72 -10.57 -5.05 -5.74
CA ALA A 72 -10.35 -5.44 -7.14
C ALA A 72 -11.40 -6.46 -7.63
N HIS A 73 -11.76 -7.43 -6.78
CA HIS A 73 -12.81 -8.41 -7.12
C HIS A 73 -14.18 -7.75 -7.28
N GLU A 74 -14.53 -6.81 -6.42
CA GLU A 74 -15.80 -6.10 -6.48
C GLU A 74 -15.89 -5.20 -7.73
N VAL A 75 -14.85 -4.41 -8.00
CA VAL A 75 -14.76 -3.58 -9.21
C VAL A 75 -14.83 -4.44 -10.48
N LEU A 76 -14.13 -5.58 -10.51
CA LEU A 76 -14.21 -6.52 -11.64
C LEU A 76 -15.62 -7.07 -11.83
N SER A 77 -16.35 -7.36 -10.75
CA SER A 77 -17.75 -7.80 -10.81
C SER A 77 -18.65 -6.72 -11.43
N LEU A 78 -18.48 -5.46 -11.01
CA LEU A 78 -19.24 -4.33 -11.54
C LEU A 78 -18.93 -4.07 -13.02
N ILE A 79 -17.66 -4.11 -13.41
CA ILE A 79 -17.24 -4.02 -14.82
C ILE A 79 -17.86 -5.16 -15.63
N LYS A 80 -17.91 -6.38 -15.09
CA LYS A 80 -18.49 -7.54 -15.79
C LYS A 80 -19.98 -7.34 -16.08
N ASN A 81 -20.70 -6.73 -15.14
CA ASN A 81 -22.13 -6.47 -15.29
C ASN A 81 -22.42 -5.35 -16.30
N LYS A 82 -21.66 -4.24 -16.25
CA LYS A 82 -21.89 -3.06 -17.10
C LYS A 82 -21.22 -3.19 -18.48
N TYR A 83 -20.02 -3.77 -18.51
CA TYR A 83 -19.13 -3.87 -19.67
C TYR A 83 -18.57 -5.30 -19.87
N PRO A 84 -19.42 -6.31 -20.13
CA PRO A 84 -19.00 -7.72 -20.21
C PRO A 84 -18.00 -8.03 -21.33
N LYS A 85 -17.88 -7.16 -22.33
CA LYS A 85 -16.94 -7.29 -23.46
C LYS A 85 -15.59 -6.58 -23.23
N HIS A 86 -15.36 -6.01 -22.04
CA HIS A 86 -14.10 -5.37 -21.72
C HIS A 86 -12.95 -6.38 -21.80
N SER A 87 -11.82 -5.98 -22.38
CA SER A 87 -10.69 -6.89 -22.61
C SER A 87 -9.99 -7.39 -21.34
N ILE A 88 -10.35 -6.87 -20.15
CA ILE A 88 -9.86 -7.38 -18.87
C ILE A 88 -10.27 -8.84 -18.63
N PHE A 89 -11.45 -9.23 -19.13
CA PHE A 89 -11.93 -10.61 -19.06
C PHE A 89 -11.31 -11.54 -20.11
N SER A 90 -10.61 -10.97 -21.09
CA SER A 90 -9.82 -11.72 -22.07
C SER A 90 -8.33 -11.73 -21.72
N THR A 91 -7.93 -11.04 -20.66
CA THR A 91 -6.54 -10.96 -20.20
C THR A 91 -6.19 -12.23 -19.44
N SER A 92 -4.97 -12.74 -19.64
CA SER A 92 -4.53 -13.97 -18.97
C SER A 92 -4.30 -13.76 -17.48
N LEU A 93 -4.44 -14.84 -16.70
CA LEU A 93 -4.24 -14.78 -15.26
C LEU A 93 -2.79 -14.43 -14.89
N GLU A 94 -1.82 -14.84 -15.71
CA GLU A 94 -0.41 -14.49 -15.54
C GLU A 94 -0.20 -12.99 -15.69
N GLN A 95 -0.88 -12.36 -16.65
CA GLN A 95 -0.80 -10.92 -16.89
C GLN A 95 -1.45 -10.14 -15.73
N ILE A 96 -2.61 -10.59 -15.24
CA ILE A 96 -3.29 -9.99 -14.08
C ILE A 96 -2.40 -10.11 -12.83
N SER A 97 -1.82 -11.29 -12.60
CA SER A 97 -0.90 -11.52 -11.47
C SER A 97 0.36 -10.66 -11.58
N PHE A 98 0.87 -10.50 -12.81
CA PHE A 98 1.99 -9.61 -13.07
C PHE A 98 1.67 -8.16 -12.70
N TRP A 99 0.48 -7.66 -13.07
CA TRP A 99 0.03 -6.31 -12.73
C TRP A 99 -0.17 -6.10 -11.22
N ARG A 100 -0.68 -7.10 -10.51
CA ARG A 100 -0.83 -7.04 -9.05
C ARG A 100 0.52 -6.81 -8.36
N ASP A 101 1.57 -7.50 -8.82
CA ASP A 101 2.85 -7.53 -8.13
C ASP A 101 3.90 -6.58 -8.74
N ASN A 102 3.53 -5.79 -9.76
CA ASN A 102 4.44 -4.88 -10.47
C ASN A 102 3.76 -3.57 -10.91
N ASN A 103 4.48 -2.47 -10.77
CA ASN A 103 4.13 -1.17 -11.29
C ASN A 103 4.20 -1.17 -12.82
N ILE A 104 3.20 -0.56 -13.47
CA ILE A 104 3.04 -0.58 -14.92
C ILE A 104 3.12 0.86 -15.42
N GLU A 105 4.17 1.19 -16.17
CA GLU A 105 4.38 2.56 -16.65
C GLU A 105 3.41 2.98 -17.77
N ARG A 106 2.72 2.02 -18.41
CA ARG A 106 1.82 2.27 -19.54
C ARG A 106 0.40 1.84 -19.23
N ASN A 107 -0.56 2.68 -19.58
CA ASN A 107 -1.95 2.27 -19.61
C ASN A 107 -2.10 1.15 -20.66
N PHE A 108 -2.51 -0.03 -20.20
CA PHE A 108 -2.74 -1.17 -21.08
C PHE A 108 -4.06 -1.02 -21.86
N TRP A 109 -5.03 -0.32 -21.27
CA TRP A 109 -6.35 -0.13 -21.84
C TRP A 109 -6.37 1.06 -22.79
N ASN A 110 -7.16 0.93 -23.86
CA ASN A 110 -7.45 2.08 -24.72
C ASN A 110 -8.30 3.12 -23.98
N LEU A 111 -8.46 4.31 -24.55
CA LEU A 111 -9.20 5.41 -23.90
C LEU A 111 -10.65 5.03 -23.52
N MET A 112 -11.33 4.23 -24.33
CA MET A 112 -12.71 3.81 -24.06
C MET A 112 -12.75 2.88 -22.84
N GLU A 113 -11.91 1.86 -22.82
CA GLU A 113 -11.82 0.89 -21.73
C GLU A 113 -11.34 1.55 -20.43
N ALA A 114 -10.36 2.46 -20.51
CA ALA A 114 -9.94 3.24 -19.36
C ALA A 114 -11.10 4.07 -18.77
N LYS A 115 -11.94 4.69 -19.62
CA LYS A 115 -13.13 5.42 -19.17
C LYS A 115 -14.16 4.51 -18.50
N GLN A 116 -14.35 3.29 -19.01
CA GLN A 116 -15.27 2.32 -18.42
C GLN A 116 -14.85 1.93 -17.00
N ILE A 117 -13.56 1.74 -16.77
CA ILE A 117 -13.01 1.45 -15.44
C ILE A 117 -13.18 2.68 -14.53
N ILE A 118 -12.84 3.88 -15.00
CA ILE A 118 -12.98 5.12 -14.22
C ILE A 118 -14.44 5.34 -13.81
N GLU A 119 -15.39 5.16 -14.73
CA GLU A 119 -16.81 5.31 -14.44
C GLU A 119 -17.29 4.34 -13.34
N ILE A 120 -16.83 3.08 -13.37
CA ILE A 120 -17.15 2.13 -12.30
C ILE A 120 -16.53 2.56 -10.96
N LEU A 121 -15.29 3.06 -10.97
CA LEU A 121 -14.63 3.52 -9.76
C LEU A 121 -15.29 4.78 -9.17
N ASP A 122 -15.72 5.71 -10.02
CA ASP A 122 -16.47 6.91 -9.61
C ASP A 122 -17.85 6.56 -9.05
N ASP A 123 -18.51 5.51 -9.58
CA ASP A 123 -19.77 5.00 -9.02
C ASP A 123 -19.56 4.23 -7.69
N PHE A 124 -18.34 3.74 -7.44
CA PHE A 124 -18.01 2.89 -6.30
C PHE A 124 -17.54 3.66 -5.05
N ILE A 125 -16.84 4.79 -5.22
CA ILE A 125 -16.23 5.62 -4.17
C ILE A 125 -17.18 6.75 -3.75
#